data_AF-A0A178B0R4-F1
#
_entry.id   AF-A0A178B0R4-F1
#
_cell.length_a   1.000
_cell.length_b   1.000
_cell.length_c   1.000
_cell.angle_alpha   90.00
_cell.angle_beta   90.00
_cell.angle_gamma   90.00
#
_symmetry.space_group_name_H-M   'P 1'
#
loop_
_entity.id
_entity.type
_entity.pdbx_description
1 polymer ?
#
loop_
_entity_poly.entity_id
_entity_poly.type
_entity_poly.pdbx_seq_one_letter_code
_entity_poly.pdbx_strand_id
1 'polypeptide(L)'
;MPVPALPLFYTPGSSNTTNPGTLPLPLPLPVSNQPETVDLTSGVTSRGPHNTRIMHAAPPGHMIAQKDILGSADTMETSTIGSPMDDLLRRISLLETENHGLKSSQGSGQEIHIIYCINEVQHQMSTYLDEPTWAIGPRGEAVPKAHFPIPDVEGYFRQKHNMAFSVQKHYNLGDQEEEVRKAAKDKRELPRLKPVTEFLRLESQDMREAFKAFLNINPNIEKEIPQFDPTQSFVAPFIFWYHHRATATLDRLSETHRVLMSRMTNWIDENYGELYDRVQAQLARNVVSFDSMPFLVKPGDAILVKQKIGQQNKEISGVVAEG
;
A
#
# COMPACT_ATOMS: atom_id res chain seq x y z
N MET A 1 15.59 -37.47 38.97
CA MET A 1 15.87 -38.49 37.93
C MET A 1 15.74 -37.83 36.56
N PRO A 2 16.51 -38.26 35.56
CA PRO A 2 17.14 -37.37 34.58
C PRO A 2 16.39 -37.25 33.25
N VAL A 3 16.76 -36.19 32.53
CA VAL A 3 16.47 -35.89 31.11
C VAL A 3 17.00 -37.02 30.20
N PRO A 4 16.28 -37.43 29.15
CA PRO A 4 16.87 -38.13 28.03
C PRO A 4 17.27 -37.18 26.89
N ALA A 5 18.49 -37.37 26.44
CA ALA A 5 19.16 -36.67 25.36
C ALA A 5 18.62 -37.05 23.96
N LEU A 6 18.86 -36.13 23.02
CA LEU A 6 18.73 -36.28 21.57
C LEU A 6 19.54 -37.46 21.01
N PRO A 7 19.21 -37.91 19.79
CA PRO A 7 20.23 -38.26 18.81
C PRO A 7 20.23 -37.32 17.61
N LEU A 8 21.39 -36.73 17.39
CA LEU A 8 21.86 -36.17 16.11
C LEU A 8 21.98 -37.31 15.09
N PHE A 9 21.46 -37.10 13.87
CA PHE A 9 22.01 -37.77 12.69
C PHE A 9 22.25 -36.76 11.58
N TYR A 10 23.53 -36.67 11.24
CA TYR A 10 24.14 -35.93 10.15
C TYR A 10 24.45 -36.95 9.05
N THR A 11 24.06 -36.67 7.80
CA THR A 11 24.58 -37.37 6.62
C THR A 11 24.78 -36.35 5.50
N PRO A 12 26.02 -36.17 4.99
CA PRO A 12 26.25 -35.45 3.75
C PRO A 12 26.54 -36.42 2.60
N GLY A 13 26.14 -36.03 1.38
CA GLY A 13 26.82 -36.44 0.16
C GLY A 13 25.95 -37.17 -0.88
N SER A 14 25.70 -36.48 -1.99
CA SER A 14 26.33 -36.78 -3.29
C SER A 14 25.37 -36.67 -4.49
N SER A 15 25.93 -36.12 -5.54
CA SER A 15 25.45 -35.82 -6.89
C SER A 15 24.89 -37.01 -7.67
N ASN A 16 23.88 -36.77 -8.52
CA ASN A 16 24.02 -36.88 -9.98
C ASN A 16 22.75 -36.50 -10.76
N THR A 17 23.00 -35.69 -11.80
CA THR A 17 22.35 -35.59 -13.12
C THR A 17 21.54 -36.82 -13.58
N THR A 18 20.34 -36.63 -14.17
CA THR A 18 20.02 -36.75 -15.62
C THR A 18 18.49 -36.57 -15.85
N ASN A 19 18.11 -35.75 -16.85
CA ASN A 19 16.75 -35.48 -17.37
C ASN A 19 16.11 -36.70 -18.11
N PRO A 20 14.98 -36.55 -18.86
CA PRO A 20 13.61 -36.22 -18.45
C PRO A 20 12.62 -37.30 -18.97
N GLY A 21 11.37 -37.34 -18.48
CA GLY A 21 10.35 -38.12 -19.19
C GLY A 21 9.06 -38.43 -18.43
N THR A 22 7.98 -37.85 -18.96
CA THR A 22 6.61 -38.40 -18.94
C THR A 22 5.75 -38.13 -17.70
N LEU A 23 4.95 -37.07 -17.83
CA LEU A 23 3.74 -36.79 -17.04
C LEU A 23 2.64 -37.84 -17.31
N PRO A 24 1.87 -38.23 -16.28
CA PRO A 24 0.50 -38.69 -16.47
C PRO A 24 -0.50 -37.58 -16.14
N LEU A 25 -1.43 -37.37 -17.08
CA LEU A 25 -2.60 -36.47 -16.99
C LEU A 25 -3.56 -36.86 -15.85
N PRO A 26 -4.30 -35.89 -15.27
CA PRO A 26 -5.33 -36.15 -14.28
C PRO A 26 -6.66 -36.60 -14.92
N LEU A 27 -7.33 -37.55 -14.27
CA LEU A 27 -8.68 -38.02 -14.61
C LEU A 27 -9.77 -37.00 -14.19
N PRO A 28 -10.90 -36.95 -14.92
CA PRO A 28 -11.93 -35.92 -14.76
C PRO A 28 -12.87 -36.15 -13.57
N LEU A 29 -13.29 -35.05 -12.94
CA LEU A 29 -14.34 -35.01 -11.92
C LEU A 29 -15.74 -35.15 -12.56
N PRO A 30 -16.69 -35.84 -11.90
CA PRO A 30 -18.06 -35.91 -12.37
C PRO A 30 -18.84 -34.62 -12.09
N VAL A 31 -19.48 -34.12 -13.15
CA VAL A 31 -20.51 -33.08 -13.15
C VAL A 31 -21.79 -33.63 -12.52
N SER A 32 -22.35 -32.91 -11.55
CA SER A 32 -23.74 -33.12 -11.11
C SER A 32 -24.50 -31.80 -11.21
N ASN A 33 -25.37 -31.74 -12.21
CA ASN A 33 -26.40 -30.72 -12.38
C ASN A 33 -27.62 -31.11 -11.54
N GLN A 34 -28.20 -30.15 -10.80
CA GLN A 34 -29.64 -29.77 -10.80
C GLN A 34 -30.12 -29.20 -9.45
N PRO A 35 -31.20 -28.38 -9.48
CA PRO A 35 -31.40 -27.25 -8.59
C PRO A 35 -32.46 -27.52 -7.52
N GLU A 36 -32.36 -26.81 -6.40
CA GLU A 36 -33.47 -26.65 -5.45
C GLU A 36 -33.66 -25.17 -5.10
N THR A 37 -34.79 -24.64 -5.58
CA THR A 37 -35.64 -23.67 -4.88
C THR A 37 -35.85 -24.10 -3.42
N VAL A 38 -36.01 -23.23 -2.42
CA VAL A 38 -37.31 -22.67 -1.99
C VAL A 38 -37.09 -21.74 -0.77
N ASP A 39 -37.93 -20.70 -0.71
CA ASP A 39 -38.47 -19.88 0.39
C ASP A 39 -37.65 -18.95 1.31
N LEU A 40 -38.11 -17.70 1.21
CA LEU A 40 -38.16 -16.63 2.20
C LEU A 40 -38.93 -17.06 3.46
N THR A 41 -38.36 -16.86 4.65
CA THR A 41 -39.13 -16.39 5.82
C THR A 41 -38.28 -15.55 6.76
N SER A 42 -38.95 -14.51 7.26
CA SER A 42 -38.51 -13.43 8.12
C SER A 42 -38.19 -13.87 9.56
N GLY A 43 -37.27 -13.16 10.22
CA GLY A 43 -36.98 -13.39 11.64
C GLY A 43 -36.11 -12.30 12.26
N VAL A 44 -36.65 -11.09 12.39
CA VAL A 44 -36.04 -10.00 13.17
C VAL A 44 -36.15 -10.32 14.66
N THR A 45 -35.03 -10.33 15.39
CA THR A 45 -35.02 -10.16 16.85
C THR A 45 -33.95 -9.16 17.26
N SER A 46 -34.43 -8.00 17.69
CA SER A 46 -33.66 -6.88 18.25
C SER A 46 -33.27 -7.20 19.71
N ARG A 47 -31.98 -7.04 20.03
CA ARG A 47 -31.47 -6.95 21.41
C ARG A 47 -30.74 -5.61 21.54
N GLY A 48 -31.32 -4.70 22.30
CA GLY A 48 -30.73 -3.38 22.58
C GLY A 48 -29.51 -3.47 23.52
N PRO A 49 -28.59 -2.49 23.50
CA PRO A 49 -27.50 -2.44 24.45
C PRO A 49 -27.72 -1.42 25.57
N HIS A 50 -27.07 -1.75 26.69
CA HIS A 50 -27.04 -1.06 27.96
C HIS A 50 -26.34 0.31 27.90
N ASN A 51 -26.94 1.29 28.58
CA ASN A 51 -26.39 2.61 28.87
C ASN A 51 -25.15 2.51 29.78
N THR A 52 -24.00 3.01 29.33
CA THR A 52 -22.87 3.33 30.21
C THR A 52 -22.55 4.82 30.09
N ARG A 53 -22.71 5.51 31.22
CA ARG A 53 -22.57 6.95 31.44
C ARG A 53 -21.08 7.33 31.49
N ILE A 54 -20.62 8.21 30.59
CA ILE A 54 -19.31 8.86 30.69
C ILE A 54 -19.51 10.38 30.76
N MET A 55 -18.88 10.99 31.77
CA MET A 55 -19.00 12.40 32.12
C MET A 55 -18.22 13.30 31.15
N HIS A 56 -18.77 14.50 30.97
CA HIS A 56 -18.28 15.61 30.15
C HIS A 56 -16.85 16.05 30.50
N ALA A 57 -16.09 16.39 29.44
CA ALA A 57 -15.07 17.44 29.48
C ALA A 57 -15.28 18.32 28.24
N ALA A 58 -15.60 19.60 28.45
CA ALA A 58 -15.73 20.61 27.41
C ALA A 58 -14.38 21.30 27.15
N PRO A 59 -14.06 21.67 25.90
CA PRO A 59 -13.07 22.71 25.61
C PRO A 59 -13.72 24.03 25.16
N PRO A 60 -13.00 25.16 25.30
CA PRO A 60 -13.55 26.51 25.27
C PRO A 60 -13.67 27.10 23.86
N GLY A 61 -14.61 28.04 23.73
CA GLY A 61 -14.97 28.69 22.48
C GLY A 61 -13.89 29.57 21.84
N HIS A 62 -14.03 29.73 20.53
CA HIS A 62 -13.48 30.86 19.79
C HIS A 62 -14.61 31.66 19.17
N MET A 63 -14.63 32.92 19.58
CA MET A 63 -15.52 33.98 19.13
C MET A 63 -15.29 34.28 17.65
N ILE A 64 -16.36 34.33 16.87
CA ILE A 64 -16.42 35.23 15.72
C ILE A 64 -17.63 36.13 15.93
N ALA A 65 -17.33 37.43 16.05
CA ALA A 65 -18.29 38.50 16.12
C ALA A 65 -18.95 38.72 14.76
N GLN A 66 -20.27 38.86 14.75
CA GLN A 66 -20.95 39.54 13.65
C GLN A 66 -22.09 40.41 14.21
N LYS A 67 -22.18 41.58 13.61
CA LYS A 67 -22.68 42.85 14.16
C LYS A 67 -24.07 43.14 13.62
N ASP A 68 -24.97 43.51 14.53
CA ASP A 68 -26.18 44.34 14.44
C ASP A 68 -26.87 44.55 13.09
N ILE A 69 -28.12 44.07 12.97
CA ILE A 69 -29.22 44.82 12.33
C ILE A 69 -30.51 44.68 13.17
N LEU A 70 -31.07 45.85 13.47
CA LEU A 70 -32.30 46.23 14.20
C LEU A 70 -33.58 45.40 13.94
N GLY A 71 -34.42 45.28 14.98
CA GLY A 71 -35.87 45.06 14.83
C GLY A 71 -36.59 44.62 16.11
N SER A 72 -37.30 45.56 16.76
CA SER A 72 -38.05 45.42 18.01
C SER A 72 -39.16 44.37 18.04
N ALA A 73 -39.34 43.71 19.19
CA ALA A 73 -40.56 43.65 20.01
C ALA A 73 -40.70 42.33 20.78
N ASP A 74 -40.55 42.47 22.09
CA ASP A 74 -41.05 41.67 23.21
C ASP A 74 -42.15 40.63 22.90
N THR A 75 -41.85 39.33 23.03
CA THR A 75 -42.83 38.31 23.43
C THR A 75 -42.13 37.09 24.04
N MET A 76 -42.34 36.91 25.34
CA MET A 76 -42.28 35.70 26.17
C MET A 76 -41.42 34.52 25.72
N GLU A 77 -40.43 34.25 26.57
CA GLU A 77 -39.75 32.96 26.75
C GLU A 77 -40.70 31.77 26.62
N THR A 78 -40.41 30.91 25.63
CA THR A 78 -40.57 29.46 25.79
C THR A 78 -39.28 28.82 25.31
N SER A 79 -38.33 28.71 26.24
CA SER A 79 -37.16 27.86 26.14
C SER A 79 -37.62 26.43 25.88
N THR A 80 -37.74 26.08 24.60
CA THR A 80 -37.87 24.69 24.17
C THR A 80 -36.49 24.08 24.40
N ILE A 81 -36.29 23.54 25.60
CA ILE A 81 -35.19 22.64 25.91
C ILE A 81 -35.42 21.45 24.96
N GLY A 82 -34.76 21.47 23.80
CA GLY A 82 -34.76 20.36 22.87
C GLY A 82 -34.40 19.10 23.64
N SER A 83 -35.19 18.04 23.49
CA SER A 83 -34.89 16.78 24.16
C SER A 83 -33.50 16.35 23.72
N PRO A 84 -32.63 15.84 24.61
CA PRO A 84 -31.35 15.25 24.23
C PRO A 84 -31.47 14.20 23.11
N MET A 85 -32.66 13.61 22.98
CA MET A 85 -33.03 12.70 21.89
C MET A 85 -33.17 13.42 20.53
N ASP A 86 -33.73 14.62 20.49
CA ASP A 86 -33.90 15.39 19.26
C ASP A 86 -32.55 15.87 18.72
N ASP A 87 -31.63 16.22 19.61
CA ASP A 87 -30.25 16.55 19.25
C ASP A 87 -29.48 15.33 18.73
N LEU A 88 -29.70 14.15 19.33
CA LEU A 88 -29.11 12.89 18.86
C LEU A 88 -29.65 12.50 17.48
N LEU A 89 -30.96 12.58 17.26
CA LEU A 89 -31.60 12.29 15.98
C LEU A 89 -31.14 13.26 14.89
N ARG A 90 -31.01 14.55 15.22
CA ARG A 90 -30.42 15.54 14.32
C ARG A 90 -28.98 15.21 13.97
N ARG A 91 -28.17 14.80 14.95
CA ARG A 91 -26.76 14.42 14.71
C ARG A 91 -26.64 13.16 13.86
N ILE A 92 -27.48 12.15 14.09
CA ILE A 92 -27.53 10.92 13.27
C ILE A 92 -27.91 11.27 11.84
N SER A 93 -28.95 12.07 11.62
CA SER A 93 -29.37 12.49 10.28
C SER A 93 -28.28 13.27 9.54
N LEU A 94 -27.55 14.16 10.23
CA LEU A 94 -26.39 14.85 9.66
C LEU A 94 -25.26 13.89 9.28
N LEU A 95 -24.94 12.93 10.17
CA LEU A 95 -23.91 11.92 9.91
C LEU A 95 -24.30 10.94 8.80
N GLU A 96 -25.58 10.61 8.68
CA GLU A 96 -26.11 9.78 7.60
C GLU A 96 -26.06 10.51 6.26
N THR A 97 -26.39 11.81 6.25
CA THR A 97 -26.28 12.66 5.05
C THR A 97 -24.83 12.84 4.64
N GLU A 98 -23.93 13.07 5.60
CA GLU A 98 -22.49 13.15 5.36
C GLU A 98 -21.93 11.81 4.86
N ASN A 99 -22.28 10.69 5.49
CA ASN A 99 -21.91 9.35 5.01
C ASN A 99 -22.48 9.04 3.63
N HIS A 100 -23.70 9.49 3.32
CA HIS A 100 -24.28 9.32 2.00
C HIS A 100 -23.56 10.18 0.96
N GLY A 101 -23.18 11.42 1.32
CA GLY A 101 -22.32 12.28 0.52
C GLY A 101 -20.94 11.67 0.28
N LEU A 102 -20.31 11.10 1.32
CA LEU A 102 -19.02 10.41 1.24
C LEU A 102 -19.09 9.13 0.39
N LYS A 103 -20.19 8.37 0.49
CA LYS A 103 -20.42 7.19 -0.35
C LYS A 103 -20.73 7.54 -1.80
N SER A 104 -21.33 8.70 -2.04
CA SER A 104 -21.62 9.20 -3.39
C SER A 104 -20.39 9.86 -4.04
N SER A 105 -19.48 10.41 -3.23
CA SER A 105 -18.19 10.96 -3.68
C SER A 105 -17.08 9.91 -3.78
N GLN A 106 -17.19 8.80 -3.04
CA GLN A 106 -16.54 7.53 -3.38
C GLN A 106 -17.21 6.96 -4.64
N GLY A 107 -16.93 7.60 -5.78
CA GLY A 107 -17.38 7.13 -7.07
C GLY A 107 -17.02 5.65 -7.25
N SER A 108 -17.88 4.94 -7.97
CA SER A 108 -17.72 3.58 -8.49
C SER A 108 -16.51 3.47 -9.45
N GLY A 109 -15.33 3.86 -8.98
CA GLY A 109 -14.06 3.79 -9.70
C GLY A 109 -13.16 2.75 -9.04
N GLN A 110 -12.24 2.20 -9.81
CA GLN A 110 -11.36 1.11 -9.40
C GLN A 110 -10.48 1.48 -8.19
N GLU A 111 -10.70 0.84 -7.05
CA GLU A 111 -10.06 1.10 -5.76
C GLU A 111 -8.56 0.73 -5.76
N ILE A 112 -7.79 1.43 -4.91
CA ILE A 112 -6.39 1.11 -4.58
C ILE A 112 -6.41 0.30 -3.30
N HIS A 113 -5.82 -0.90 -3.29
CA HIS A 113 -5.68 -1.67 -2.05
C HIS A 113 -4.24 -1.70 -1.59
N ILE A 114 -4.02 -1.39 -0.31
CA ILE A 114 -2.71 -1.46 0.33
C ILE A 114 -2.75 -2.66 1.29
N ILE A 115 -1.79 -3.57 1.12
CA ILE A 115 -1.59 -4.71 2.02
C ILE A 115 -0.19 -4.65 2.63
N TYR A 116 -0.06 -5.18 3.83
CA TYR A 116 1.15 -5.12 4.63
C TYR A 116 1.71 -6.52 4.85
N CYS A 117 2.94 -6.73 4.43
CA CYS A 117 3.61 -8.03 4.41
C CYS A 117 4.74 -8.02 5.44
N ILE A 118 4.63 -8.84 6.48
CA ILE A 118 5.63 -8.93 7.55
C ILE A 118 6.44 -10.21 7.33
N ASN A 119 7.75 -10.07 7.18
CA ASN A 119 8.66 -11.20 7.12
C ASN A 119 8.97 -11.67 8.56
N GLU A 120 8.45 -12.83 8.93
CA GLU A 120 8.68 -13.41 10.25
C GLU A 120 10.02 -14.16 10.30
N VAL A 121 10.50 -14.42 11.52
CA VAL A 121 11.83 -14.99 11.84
C VAL A 121 12.08 -16.38 11.20
N GLN A 122 11.08 -17.01 10.58
CA GLN A 122 11.17 -18.29 9.88
C GLN A 122 11.01 -18.18 8.34
N HIS A 123 11.16 -16.98 7.76
CA HIS A 123 10.91 -16.71 6.34
C HIS A 123 9.46 -16.96 5.89
N GLN A 124 8.53 -17.08 6.83
CA GLN A 124 7.12 -17.10 6.51
C GLN A 124 6.63 -15.66 6.42
N MET A 125 6.08 -15.29 5.26
CA MET A 125 5.51 -13.96 5.05
C MET A 125 4.04 -13.97 5.45
N SER A 126 3.69 -13.15 6.43
CA SER A 126 2.32 -12.94 6.87
C SER A 126 1.78 -11.64 6.26
N THR A 127 0.56 -11.67 5.73
CA THR A 127 -0.05 -10.52 5.04
C THR A 127 -1.25 -10.00 5.81
N TYR A 128 -1.41 -8.67 5.88
CA TYR A 128 -2.43 -7.99 6.68
C TYR A 128 -3.08 -6.82 5.92
N LEU A 129 -4.29 -6.42 6.35
CA LEU A 129 -5.00 -5.23 5.84
C LEU A 129 -4.69 -3.95 6.61
N ASP A 130 -4.17 -4.06 7.83
CA ASP A 130 -3.77 -2.91 8.64
C ASP A 130 -2.25 -2.77 8.75
N GLU A 131 -1.79 -1.53 8.84
CA GLU A 131 -0.37 -1.21 8.98
C GLU A 131 0.17 -1.80 10.31
N PRO A 132 1.28 -2.54 10.27
CA PRO A 132 1.84 -3.14 11.47
C PRO A 132 2.38 -2.06 12.42
N THR A 133 2.22 -2.30 13.71
CA THR A 133 2.74 -1.45 14.79
C THR A 133 3.54 -2.29 15.77
N TRP A 134 4.41 -1.65 16.56
CA TRP A 134 5.07 -2.35 17.65
C TRP A 134 4.13 -2.49 18.84
N ALA A 135 4.10 -3.68 19.42
CA ALA A 135 3.49 -3.96 20.71
C ALA A 135 4.54 -4.51 21.67
N ILE A 136 4.34 -4.33 22.97
CA ILE A 136 5.18 -4.97 23.98
C ILE A 136 4.61 -6.34 24.30
N GLY A 137 5.42 -7.37 24.05
CA GLY A 137 5.14 -8.76 24.32
C GLY A 137 5.21 -9.11 25.81
N PRO A 138 4.80 -10.33 26.17
CA PRO A 138 4.69 -10.77 27.55
C PRO A 138 6.04 -10.84 28.28
N ARG A 139 7.17 -10.94 27.58
CA ARG A 139 8.53 -10.92 28.16
C ARG A 139 9.16 -9.52 28.08
N GLY A 140 8.38 -8.49 27.75
CA GLY A 140 8.86 -7.13 27.57
C GLY A 140 9.59 -6.89 26.25
N GLU A 141 9.55 -7.85 25.34
CA GLU A 141 10.13 -7.73 23.99
C GLU A 141 9.20 -6.92 23.08
N ALA A 142 9.75 -6.16 22.13
CA ALA A 142 8.93 -5.52 21.10
C ALA A 142 8.58 -6.55 20.02
N VAL A 143 7.29 -6.71 19.73
CA VAL A 143 6.77 -7.59 18.69
C VAL A 143 5.94 -6.79 17.69
N PRO A 144 6.03 -7.08 16.39
CA PRO A 144 5.13 -6.48 15.43
C PRO A 144 3.71 -7.01 15.66
N LYS A 145 2.72 -6.15 15.45
CA LYS A 145 1.31 -6.47 15.60
C LYS A 145 0.51 -5.84 14.48
N ALA A 146 -0.29 -6.67 13.82
CA ALA A 146 -1.35 -6.30 12.91
C ALA A 146 -2.57 -7.20 13.22
N HIS A 147 -3.78 -6.73 12.90
CA HIS A 147 -5.02 -7.29 13.43
C HIS A 147 -5.82 -8.07 12.39
N PHE A 148 -5.68 -7.75 11.11
CA PHE A 148 -6.52 -8.28 10.04
C PHE A 148 -5.70 -9.11 9.06
N PRO A 149 -5.37 -10.38 9.40
CA PRO A 149 -4.58 -11.24 8.54
C PRO A 149 -5.34 -11.65 7.28
N ILE A 150 -4.61 -11.84 6.18
CA ILE A 150 -5.09 -12.33 4.89
C ILE A 150 -4.42 -13.69 4.60
N PRO A 151 -5.06 -14.82 4.90
CA PRO A 151 -4.46 -16.14 4.72
C PRO A 151 -4.25 -16.53 3.24
N ASP A 152 -5.14 -16.11 2.35
CA ASP A 152 -5.05 -16.31 0.91
C ASP A 152 -5.16 -14.95 0.21
N VAL A 153 -4.00 -14.36 -0.09
CA VAL A 153 -3.91 -13.04 -0.74
C VAL A 153 -4.53 -13.06 -2.13
N GLU A 154 -4.26 -14.11 -2.90
CA GLU A 154 -4.81 -14.27 -4.24
C GLU A 154 -6.33 -14.48 -4.20
N GLY A 155 -6.84 -15.24 -3.22
CA GLY A 155 -8.26 -15.38 -2.96
C GLY A 155 -8.93 -14.07 -2.55
N TYR A 156 -8.26 -13.27 -1.70
CA TYR A 156 -8.73 -11.96 -1.31
C TYR A 156 -8.86 -11.02 -2.52
N PHE A 157 -7.83 -10.95 -3.36
CA PHE A 157 -7.87 -10.13 -4.57
C PHE A 157 -8.93 -10.60 -5.58
N ARG A 158 -9.14 -11.92 -5.74
CA ARG A 158 -10.21 -12.46 -6.59
C ARG A 158 -11.62 -12.01 -6.15
N GLN A 159 -11.85 -11.80 -4.86
CA GLN A 159 -13.15 -11.32 -4.34
C GLN A 159 -13.34 -9.80 -4.52
N LYS A 160 -12.27 -9.06 -4.79
CA LYS A 160 -12.27 -7.61 -4.95
C LYS A 160 -12.31 -7.22 -6.42
N HIS A 161 -13.50 -7.31 -7.01
CA HIS A 161 -13.72 -7.11 -8.44
C HIS A 161 -13.47 -5.67 -8.96
N ASN A 162 -13.33 -4.68 -8.07
CA ASN A 162 -13.16 -3.28 -8.44
C ASN A 162 -11.78 -2.75 -8.05
N MET A 163 -10.71 -3.55 -8.09
CA MET A 163 -9.36 -3.12 -7.74
C MET A 163 -8.54 -2.83 -9.01
N ALA A 164 -8.01 -1.61 -9.15
CA ALA A 164 -7.15 -1.28 -10.30
C ALA A 164 -5.75 -1.87 -10.13
N PHE A 165 -5.16 -1.57 -8.97
CA PHE A 165 -3.82 -2.00 -8.60
C PHE A 165 -3.74 -2.16 -7.08
N SER A 166 -2.76 -2.95 -6.66
CA SER A 166 -2.45 -3.17 -5.25
C SER A 166 -1.05 -2.63 -4.93
N VAL A 167 -0.85 -2.22 -3.67
CA VAL A 167 0.43 -1.83 -3.11
C VAL A 167 0.76 -2.78 -1.97
N GLN A 168 1.93 -3.40 -2.01
CA GLN A 168 2.40 -4.33 -1.00
C GLN A 168 3.57 -3.71 -0.27
N LYS A 169 3.43 -3.49 1.04
CA LYS A 169 4.46 -2.91 1.89
C LYS A 169 5.16 -4.01 2.67
N HIS A 170 6.43 -4.27 2.39
CA HIS A 170 7.18 -5.36 2.98
C HIS A 170 8.03 -4.87 4.15
N TYR A 171 7.84 -5.48 5.30
CA TYR A 171 8.57 -5.18 6.53
C TYR A 171 9.53 -6.32 6.83
N ASN A 172 10.80 -5.97 7.05
CA ASN A 172 11.81 -6.87 7.60
C ASN A 172 12.12 -6.42 9.03
N LEU A 173 11.79 -7.26 9.99
CA LEU A 173 11.94 -6.93 11.41
C LEU A 173 13.41 -6.84 11.83
N GLY A 174 14.30 -7.57 11.14
CA GLY A 174 15.73 -7.57 11.43
C GLY A 174 16.38 -6.20 11.24
N ASP A 175 15.90 -5.40 10.29
CA ASP A 175 16.50 -4.11 9.94
C ASP A 175 16.27 -3.04 11.01
N GLN A 176 15.23 -3.19 11.85
CA GLN A 176 14.88 -2.26 12.93
C GLN A 176 15.13 -2.84 14.34
N GLU A 177 15.57 -4.10 14.46
CA GLU A 177 15.68 -4.81 15.73
C GLU A 177 16.54 -4.06 16.75
N GLU A 178 17.72 -3.59 16.34
CA GLU A 178 18.66 -2.89 17.23
C GLU A 178 18.13 -1.54 17.72
N GLU A 179 17.48 -0.77 16.83
CA GLU A 179 16.89 0.52 17.18
C GLU A 179 15.75 0.34 18.18
N VAL A 180 14.88 -0.64 17.91
CA VAL A 180 13.73 -1.00 18.74
C VAL A 180 14.18 -1.53 20.11
N ARG A 181 15.17 -2.43 20.13
CA ARG A 181 15.75 -2.98 21.37
C ARG A 181 16.34 -1.88 22.25
N LYS A 182 17.02 -0.90 21.64
CA LYS A 182 17.55 0.26 22.36
C LYS A 182 16.43 1.15 22.90
N ALA A 183 15.42 1.47 22.09
CA ALA A 183 14.28 2.28 22.53
C ALA A 183 13.52 1.61 23.69
N ALA A 184 13.28 0.30 23.61
CA ALA A 184 12.65 -0.49 24.66
C ALA A 184 13.47 -0.47 25.96
N LYS A 185 14.78 -0.69 25.88
CA LYS A 185 15.69 -0.65 27.04
C LYS A 185 15.71 0.73 27.70
N ASP A 186 15.72 1.78 26.89
CA ASP A 186 15.77 3.17 27.34
C ASP A 186 14.38 3.71 27.77
N LYS A 187 13.32 2.89 27.71
CA LYS A 187 11.92 3.26 28.00
C LYS A 187 11.45 4.47 27.19
N ARG A 188 11.90 4.56 25.93
CA ARG A 188 11.49 5.58 24.98
C ARG A 188 10.37 5.04 24.11
N GLU A 189 9.69 5.95 23.41
CA GLU A 189 8.75 5.59 22.36
C GLU A 189 9.46 4.71 21.31
N LEU A 190 8.80 3.64 20.89
CA LEU A 190 9.35 2.75 19.87
C LEU A 190 9.30 3.45 18.51
N PRO A 191 10.34 3.29 17.67
CA PRO A 191 10.33 3.88 16.34
C PRO A 191 9.19 3.29 15.51
N ARG A 192 8.57 4.09 14.64
CA ARG A 192 7.56 3.58 13.71
C ARG A 192 8.15 2.46 12.84
N LEU A 193 7.39 1.39 12.61
CA LEU A 193 7.74 0.37 11.64
C LEU A 193 7.86 1.01 10.24
N LYS A 194 8.94 0.71 9.54
CA LYS A 194 9.19 1.22 8.19
C LYS A 194 9.23 0.05 7.22
N PRO A 195 8.50 0.11 6.10
CA PRO A 195 8.66 -0.88 5.06
C PRO A 195 10.06 -0.76 4.45
N VAL A 196 10.67 -1.90 4.19
CA VAL A 196 11.98 -2.01 3.56
C VAL A 196 11.87 -1.97 2.05
N THR A 197 10.75 -2.48 1.53
CA THR A 197 10.45 -2.45 0.10
C THR A 197 8.94 -2.30 -0.08
N GLU A 198 8.55 -1.58 -1.12
CA GLU A 198 7.16 -1.50 -1.55
C GLU A 198 7.05 -1.98 -2.99
N PHE A 199 5.98 -2.69 -3.29
CA PHE A 199 5.67 -3.21 -4.61
C PHE A 199 4.32 -2.68 -5.07
N LEU A 200 4.19 -2.36 -6.36
CA LEU A 200 2.93 -2.01 -7.00
C LEU A 200 2.58 -3.09 -8.04
N ARG A 201 1.39 -3.67 -7.98
CA ARG A 201 0.94 -4.70 -8.93
C ARG A 201 -0.33 -4.27 -9.64
N LEU A 202 -0.39 -4.48 -10.95
CA LEU A 202 -1.59 -4.19 -11.75
C LEU A 202 -2.56 -5.37 -11.66
N GLU A 203 -3.74 -5.12 -11.09
CA GLU A 203 -4.69 -6.18 -10.74
C GLU A 203 -5.82 -6.28 -11.78
N SER A 204 -6.39 -5.16 -12.22
CA SER A 204 -7.44 -5.17 -13.24
C SER A 204 -6.87 -5.26 -14.66
N GLN A 205 -7.63 -5.90 -15.54
CA GLN A 205 -7.31 -5.93 -16.97
C GLN A 205 -7.29 -4.52 -17.57
N ASP A 206 -8.28 -3.68 -17.20
CA ASP A 206 -8.34 -2.29 -17.67
C ASP A 206 -7.11 -1.48 -17.25
N MET A 207 -6.60 -1.66 -16.03
CA MET A 207 -5.38 -0.99 -15.56
C MET A 207 -4.15 -1.48 -16.34
N ARG A 208 -4.07 -2.78 -16.63
CA ARG A 208 -3.01 -3.35 -17.47
C ARG A 208 -3.05 -2.79 -18.90
N GLU A 209 -4.25 -2.64 -19.47
CA GLU A 209 -4.44 -2.05 -20.79
C GLU A 209 -4.11 -0.56 -20.82
N ALA A 210 -4.51 0.18 -19.77
CA ALA A 210 -4.15 1.59 -19.61
C ALA A 210 -2.63 1.78 -19.51
N PHE A 211 -1.94 0.92 -18.74
CA PHE A 211 -0.48 0.96 -18.63
C PHE A 211 0.19 0.60 -19.97
N LYS A 212 -0.29 -0.42 -20.69
CA LYS A 212 0.21 -0.74 -22.04
C LYS A 212 0.03 0.42 -23.02
N ALA A 213 -1.13 1.08 -22.98
CA ALA A 213 -1.38 2.26 -23.81
C ALA A 213 -0.41 3.40 -23.46
N PHE A 214 -0.08 3.57 -22.19
CA PHE A 214 0.91 4.53 -21.73
C PHE A 214 2.32 4.20 -22.25
N LEU A 215 2.73 2.94 -22.25
CA LEU A 215 4.00 2.50 -22.83
C LEU A 215 4.06 2.81 -24.34
N ASN A 216 3.00 2.49 -25.08
CA ASN A 216 2.95 2.70 -26.54
C ASN A 216 3.07 4.17 -26.96
N ILE A 217 2.60 5.09 -26.12
CA ILE A 217 2.67 6.54 -26.37
C ILE A 217 4.07 7.10 -26.10
N ASN A 218 4.83 6.42 -25.23
CA ASN A 218 6.15 6.81 -24.77
C ASN A 218 7.19 5.74 -25.15
N PRO A 219 7.63 5.70 -26.42
CA PRO A 219 8.51 4.64 -26.93
C PRO A 219 9.89 4.57 -26.24
N ASN A 220 10.25 5.59 -25.45
CA ASN A 220 11.44 5.54 -24.60
C ASN A 220 11.22 4.69 -23.35
N ILE A 221 9.99 4.60 -22.80
CA ILE A 221 9.69 3.75 -21.63
C ILE A 221 9.86 2.28 -21.96
N GLU A 222 9.53 1.88 -23.19
CA GLU A 222 9.73 0.49 -23.63
C GLU A 222 11.20 0.07 -23.59
N LYS A 223 12.14 1.02 -23.71
CA LYS A 223 13.58 0.78 -23.50
C LYS A 223 13.95 0.72 -22.02
N GLU A 224 13.19 1.37 -21.15
CA GLU A 224 13.39 1.37 -19.71
C GLU A 224 12.77 0.15 -19.01
N ILE A 225 11.73 -0.43 -19.62
CA ILE A 225 11.07 -1.65 -19.16
C ILE A 225 11.03 -2.63 -20.33
N PRO A 226 12.20 -3.14 -20.76
CA PRO A 226 12.24 -4.12 -21.83
C PRO A 226 11.44 -5.35 -21.40
N GLN A 227 10.54 -5.82 -22.28
CA GLN A 227 9.70 -7.00 -22.02
C GLN A 227 8.71 -6.80 -20.84
N PHE A 228 8.05 -5.64 -20.78
CA PHE A 228 6.99 -5.39 -19.79
C PHE A 228 6.03 -6.58 -19.64
N ASP A 229 6.08 -7.20 -18.46
CA ASP A 229 5.16 -8.24 -18.04
C ASP A 229 4.08 -7.60 -17.13
N PRO A 230 2.81 -7.51 -17.58
CA PRO A 230 1.74 -6.92 -16.79
C PRO A 230 1.39 -7.72 -15.53
N THR A 231 1.96 -8.92 -15.36
CA THR A 231 1.78 -9.74 -14.16
C THR A 231 2.86 -9.48 -13.11
N GLN A 232 3.98 -8.85 -13.49
CA GLN A 232 5.05 -8.47 -12.57
C GLN A 232 4.71 -7.21 -11.78
N SER A 233 5.27 -7.14 -10.58
CA SER A 233 5.18 -5.97 -9.71
C SER A 233 6.29 -4.98 -10.00
N PHE A 234 5.96 -3.70 -9.95
CA PHE A 234 6.94 -2.62 -9.95
C PHE A 234 7.49 -2.42 -8.56
N VAL A 235 8.79 -2.16 -8.45
CA VAL A 235 9.46 -1.94 -7.17
C VAL A 235 9.61 -0.43 -6.91
N ALA A 236 9.31 0.00 -5.69
CA ALA A 236 9.61 1.36 -5.24
C ALA A 236 11.13 1.64 -5.33
N PRO A 237 11.56 2.85 -5.71
CA PRO A 237 10.79 4.09 -5.75
C PRO A 237 10.17 4.39 -7.13
N PHE A 238 9.77 3.39 -7.93
CA PHE A 238 9.04 3.57 -9.20
C PHE A 238 9.76 4.50 -10.19
N ILE A 239 11.01 4.16 -10.50
CA ILE A 239 11.92 4.96 -11.35
C ILE A 239 11.30 5.29 -12.72
N PHE A 240 10.52 4.37 -13.29
CA PHE A 240 9.78 4.63 -14.54
C PHE A 240 8.89 5.87 -14.44
N TRP A 241 8.26 6.12 -13.29
CA TRP A 241 7.42 7.30 -13.16
C TRP A 241 8.28 8.54 -12.99
N TYR A 242 9.34 8.49 -12.17
CA TYR A 242 10.28 9.60 -12.01
C TYR A 242 10.77 10.17 -13.35
N HIS A 243 11.12 9.31 -14.31
CA HIS A 243 11.62 9.75 -15.62
C HIS A 243 10.55 10.33 -16.56
N HIS A 244 9.28 10.01 -16.33
CA HIS A 244 8.14 10.36 -17.21
C HIS A 244 7.09 11.25 -16.52
N ARG A 245 7.39 11.69 -15.29
CA ARG A 245 6.58 12.57 -14.44
C ARG A 245 6.40 13.93 -15.10
N ALA A 246 5.31 14.07 -15.85
CA ALA A 246 4.82 15.36 -16.35
C ALA A 246 3.31 15.29 -16.54
N THR A 247 2.64 16.42 -16.32
CA THR A 247 1.17 16.53 -16.46
C THR A 247 0.71 16.20 -17.88
N ALA A 248 1.49 16.58 -18.89
CA ALA A 248 1.17 16.34 -20.30
C ALA A 248 1.39 14.88 -20.76
N THR A 249 2.06 14.04 -19.96
CA THR A 249 2.38 12.66 -20.38
C THR A 249 1.12 11.80 -20.53
N LEU A 250 0.09 12.08 -19.72
CA LEU A 250 -1.17 11.33 -19.73
C LEU A 250 -2.20 11.88 -20.71
N ASP A 251 -2.02 13.09 -21.25
CA ASP A 251 -3.02 13.76 -22.09
C ASP A 251 -3.29 13.06 -23.42
N ARG A 252 -2.32 12.26 -23.88
CA ARG A 252 -2.39 11.48 -25.12
C ARG A 252 -3.18 10.18 -24.97
N LEU A 253 -3.54 9.80 -23.75
CA LEU A 253 -4.35 8.60 -23.47
C LEU A 253 -5.84 8.86 -23.75
N SER A 254 -6.60 7.79 -23.98
CA SER A 254 -8.06 7.86 -23.96
C SER A 254 -8.54 8.28 -22.57
N GLU A 255 -9.75 8.84 -22.48
CA GLU A 255 -10.29 9.31 -21.19
C GLU A 255 -10.27 8.22 -20.12
N THR A 256 -10.71 7.01 -20.46
CA THR A 256 -10.70 5.86 -19.54
C THR A 256 -9.30 5.51 -19.06
N HIS A 257 -8.33 5.40 -19.98
CA HIS A 257 -6.95 5.07 -19.61
C HIS A 257 -6.27 6.19 -18.82
N ARG A 258 -6.57 7.45 -19.16
CA ARG A 258 -6.10 8.62 -18.42
C ARG A 258 -6.58 8.58 -16.97
N VAL A 259 -7.86 8.31 -16.72
CA VAL A 259 -8.39 8.22 -15.34
C VAL A 259 -7.68 7.14 -14.52
N LEU A 260 -7.43 5.97 -15.11
CA LEU A 260 -6.74 4.86 -14.44
C LEU A 260 -5.26 5.16 -14.17
N MET A 261 -4.55 5.65 -15.19
CA MET A 261 -3.15 6.03 -15.05
C MET A 261 -2.98 7.17 -14.05
N SER A 262 -3.82 8.21 -14.12
CA SER A 262 -3.80 9.32 -13.16
C SER A 262 -3.99 8.82 -11.73
N ARG A 263 -4.87 7.84 -11.50
CA ARG A 263 -5.06 7.27 -10.15
C ARG A 263 -3.79 6.61 -9.64
N MET A 264 -3.10 5.84 -10.48
CA MET A 264 -1.84 5.19 -10.13
C MET A 264 -0.73 6.23 -9.91
N THR A 265 -0.53 7.15 -10.83
CA THR A 265 0.57 8.12 -10.78
C THR A 265 0.36 9.15 -9.68
N ASN A 266 -0.88 9.56 -9.38
CA ASN A 266 -1.18 10.43 -8.24
C ASN A 266 -0.81 9.75 -6.93
N TRP A 267 -1.13 8.46 -6.76
CA TRP A 267 -0.71 7.71 -5.58
C TRP A 267 0.83 7.67 -5.47
N ILE A 268 1.54 7.43 -6.59
CA ILE A 268 3.00 7.47 -6.60
C ILE A 268 3.51 8.87 -6.22
N ASP A 269 2.96 9.93 -6.79
CA ASP A 269 3.37 11.32 -6.51
C ASP A 269 3.10 11.74 -5.06
N GLU A 270 1.98 11.31 -4.48
CA GLU A 270 1.65 11.56 -3.07
C GLU A 270 2.64 10.90 -2.11
N ASN A 271 3.18 9.72 -2.47
CA ASN A 271 4.07 8.94 -1.60
C ASN A 271 5.57 9.17 -1.87
N TYR A 272 5.95 9.50 -3.11
CA TYR A 272 7.35 9.60 -3.55
C TYR A 272 7.70 10.94 -4.20
N GLY A 273 6.74 11.84 -4.42
CA GLY A 273 6.97 13.13 -5.05
C GLY A 273 8.03 13.98 -4.35
N GLU A 274 8.02 14.03 -3.02
CA GLU A 274 9.06 14.74 -2.26
C GLU A 274 10.46 14.14 -2.43
N LEU A 275 10.57 12.82 -2.57
CA LEU A 275 11.84 12.16 -2.86
C LEU A 275 12.31 12.56 -4.26
N TYR A 276 11.42 12.50 -5.24
CA TYR A 276 11.73 12.87 -6.63
C TYR A 276 12.20 14.32 -6.75
N ASP A 277 11.49 15.25 -6.11
CA ASP A 277 11.83 16.69 -6.13
C ASP A 277 13.20 16.93 -5.49
N ARG A 278 13.48 16.25 -4.37
CA ARG A 278 14.77 16.32 -3.68
C ARG A 278 15.91 15.79 -4.54
N VAL A 279 15.72 14.63 -5.16
CA VAL A 279 16.70 14.02 -6.08
C VAL A 279 16.94 14.95 -7.27
N GLN A 280 15.88 15.44 -7.91
CA GLN A 280 15.98 16.38 -9.03
C GLN A 280 16.77 17.65 -8.65
N ALA A 281 16.53 18.21 -7.45
CA ALA A 281 17.27 19.36 -6.95
C ALA A 281 18.75 19.06 -6.60
N GLN A 282 19.08 17.83 -6.20
CA GLN A 282 20.47 17.40 -6.01
C GLN A 282 21.19 17.26 -7.35
N LEU A 283 20.57 16.57 -8.31
CA LEU A 283 21.14 16.36 -9.64
C LEU A 283 21.33 17.67 -10.39
N ALA A 284 20.39 18.61 -10.29
CA ALA A 284 20.53 19.97 -10.87
C ALA A 284 21.72 20.75 -10.32
N ARG A 285 22.22 20.40 -9.12
CA ARG A 285 23.41 20.99 -8.49
C ARG A 285 24.67 20.14 -8.68
N ASN A 286 24.62 19.09 -9.50
CA ASN A 286 25.68 18.10 -9.68
C ASN A 286 26.10 17.41 -8.36
N VAL A 287 25.15 17.24 -7.43
CA VAL A 287 25.37 16.52 -6.17
C VAL A 287 24.75 15.13 -6.28
N VAL A 288 25.52 14.12 -5.91
CA VAL A 288 25.06 12.73 -5.84
C VAL A 288 25.13 12.24 -4.40
N SER A 289 24.01 11.73 -3.90
CA SER A 289 23.88 10.94 -2.67
C SER A 289 23.54 9.49 -2.98
N PHE A 290 23.61 8.64 -1.95
CA PHE A 290 23.11 7.27 -2.02
C PHE A 290 21.67 7.20 -2.54
N ASP A 291 20.78 8.06 -2.04
CA ASP A 291 19.37 8.11 -2.45
C ASP A 291 19.16 8.56 -3.90
N SER A 292 20.03 9.44 -4.42
CA SER A 292 19.94 9.91 -5.81
C SER A 292 20.52 8.91 -6.83
N MET A 293 21.35 7.97 -6.36
CA MET A 293 22.11 7.07 -7.22
C MET A 293 21.22 6.24 -8.17
N PRO A 294 20.09 5.65 -7.73
CA PRO A 294 19.22 4.87 -8.61
C PRO A 294 18.57 5.69 -9.73
N PHE A 295 18.52 7.02 -9.60
CA PHE A 295 17.83 7.91 -10.53
C PHE A 295 18.76 8.55 -11.57
N LEU A 296 20.07 8.34 -11.44
CA LEU A 296 21.08 8.98 -12.28
C LEU A 296 21.10 8.45 -13.71
N VAL A 297 20.84 7.16 -13.86
CA VAL A 297 21.05 6.43 -15.11
C VAL A 297 19.69 6.03 -15.62
N LYS A 298 19.35 6.53 -16.81
CA LYS A 298 18.22 6.01 -17.57
C LYS A 298 18.70 4.83 -18.41
N PRO A 299 17.91 3.77 -18.54
CA PRO A 299 18.14 2.77 -19.56
C PRO A 299 18.34 3.42 -20.95
N GLY A 300 19.43 3.04 -21.63
CA GLY A 300 19.89 3.68 -22.87
C GLY A 300 20.90 4.81 -22.70
N ASP A 301 21.19 5.27 -21.48
CA ASP A 301 22.28 6.22 -21.23
C ASP A 301 23.64 5.57 -21.45
N ALA A 302 24.58 6.34 -22.03
CA ALA A 302 25.96 5.91 -22.19
C ALA A 302 26.74 6.17 -20.88
N ILE A 303 27.13 5.11 -20.20
CA ILE A 303 28.00 5.16 -19.03
C ILE A 303 29.46 5.15 -19.50
N LEU A 304 30.16 6.25 -19.26
CA LEU A 304 31.60 6.35 -19.53
C LEU A 304 32.38 6.00 -18.26
N VAL A 305 33.06 4.85 -18.28
CA VAL A 305 33.94 4.44 -17.19
C VAL A 305 35.35 4.88 -17.53
N LYS A 306 35.88 5.80 -16.72
CA LYS A 306 37.28 6.22 -16.82
C LYS A 306 38.12 5.40 -15.85
N GLN A 307 38.83 4.39 -16.34
CA GLN A 307 39.80 3.68 -15.54
C GLN A 307 41.11 4.47 -15.46
N LYS A 308 41.61 4.67 -14.23
CA LYS A 308 43.00 5.04 -14.00
C LYS A 308 43.82 3.75 -13.93
N ILE A 309 44.28 3.27 -15.08
CA ILE A 309 45.40 2.32 -15.12
C ILE A 309 46.67 3.16 -14.90
N GLY A 310 47.63 2.65 -14.13
CA GLY A 310 48.76 3.40 -13.54
C GLY A 310 49.37 4.54 -14.38
N GLN A 311 49.70 5.65 -13.70
CA GLN A 311 50.35 6.93 -14.06
C GLN A 311 50.35 7.52 -15.49
N GLN A 312 50.01 6.85 -16.59
CA GLN A 312 50.14 7.44 -17.93
C GLN A 312 49.05 7.07 -18.95
N ASN A 313 48.18 6.07 -18.74
CA ASN A 313 47.12 5.75 -19.72
C ASN A 313 45.70 5.91 -19.14
N LYS A 314 44.96 6.88 -19.69
CA LYS A 314 43.52 7.08 -19.44
C LYS A 314 42.77 6.32 -20.54
N GLU A 315 42.35 5.10 -20.26
CA GLU A 315 41.41 4.39 -21.11
C GLU A 315 39.98 4.81 -20.73
N ILE A 316 39.21 5.27 -21.72
CA ILE A 316 37.79 5.56 -21.56
C ILE A 316 37.06 4.43 -22.27
N SER A 317 36.36 3.59 -21.50
CA SER A 317 35.42 2.62 -22.06
C SER A 317 34.00 3.13 -21.88
N GLY A 318 33.17 2.93 -22.91
CA GLY A 318 31.75 3.24 -22.87
C GLY A 318 30.94 1.96 -22.77
N VAL A 319 29.96 1.92 -21.88
CA VAL A 319 28.97 0.85 -21.78
C VAL A 319 27.58 1.51 -21.81
N VAL A 320 26.64 0.92 -22.53
CA VAL A 320 25.25 1.41 -22.52
C VAL A 320 24.55 0.78 -21.32
N ALA A 321 23.83 1.60 -20.55
CA ALA A 321 23.01 1.11 -19.45
C ALA A 321 21.89 0.21 -20.00
N GLU A 322 21.94 -1.07 -19.65
CA GLU A 322 20.85 -2.01 -19.87
C GLU A 322 19.84 -1.89 -18.72
N GLY A 323 18.54 -1.95 -19.05
CA GLY A 323 17.43 -1.89 -18.11
C GLY A 323 17.03 -3.26 -17.58
#